data_AF-D8F8G8-F1
#
_entry.id   AF-D8F8G8-F1
#
_cell.length_a   1.000
_cell.length_b   1.000
_cell.length_c   1.000
_cell.angle_alpha   90.00
_cell.angle_beta   90.00
_cell.angle_gamma   90.00
#
_symmetry.space_group_name_H-M   'P 1'
#
loop_
_entity.id
_entity.type
_entity.pdbx_description
1 polymer ?
#
loop_
_entity_poly.entity_id
_entity_poly.type
_entity_poly.pdbx_seq_one_letter_code
_entity_poly.pdbx_strand_id
1 'polypeptide(L)' 'MDGLPVAREIRLCKTKPLAPPFHKHIARGKLTGGKWEKGDKVVVYRITDTDPDGPVLVTEDTLIHFDEE' A
#
# COMPACT_ATOMS: atom_id res chain seq x y z
N MET A 1 -4.81 21.19 -7.95
CA MET A 1 -5.07 19.79 -7.56
C MET A 1 -3.89 18.99 -8.05
N ASP A 2 -2.97 18.61 -7.16
CA ASP A 2 -1.83 17.77 -7.52
C ASP A 2 -2.33 16.49 -8.19
N GLY A 3 -2.14 16.42 -9.50
CA GLY A 3 -2.56 15.33 -10.37
C GLY A 3 -1.67 14.11 -10.16
N LEU A 4 -1.73 13.56 -8.95
CA LEU A 4 -1.00 12.35 -8.62
C LEU A 4 -1.46 11.21 -9.54
N PRO A 5 -0.53 10.44 -10.09
CA PRO A 5 -0.89 9.27 -10.87
C PRO A 5 -1.63 8.26 -10.00
N VAL A 6 -2.62 7.60 -10.59
CA VAL A 6 -3.27 6.44 -9.95
C VAL A 6 -2.27 5.28 -9.94
N ALA A 7 -2.08 4.69 -8.77
CA ALA A 7 -1.25 3.51 -8.61
C ALA A 7 -1.82 2.36 -9.42
N ARG A 8 -1.01 1.76 -10.28
CA ARG A 8 -1.33 0.48 -10.93
C ARG A 8 -1.05 -0.67 -9.98
N GLU A 9 0.09 -0.60 -9.31
CA GLU A 9 0.55 -1.59 -8.34
C GLU A 9 1.16 -0.89 -7.13
N ILE A 10 0.94 -1.44 -5.94
CA ILE A 10 1.74 -1.13 -4.75
C ILE A 10 2.18 -2.43 -4.06
N ARG A 11 3.41 -2.43 -3.57
CA ARG A 11 3.99 -3.56 -2.83
C ARG A 11 4.19 -3.21 -1.37
N LEU A 12 3.84 -4.14 -0.52
CA LEU A 12 3.87 -3.98 0.92
C LEU A 12 4.59 -5.15 1.56
N CYS A 13 5.54 -4.85 2.44
CA CYS A 13 6.22 -5.84 3.25
C CYS A 13 5.75 -5.76 4.70
N LYS A 14 5.56 -6.93 5.33
CA LYS A 14 5.14 -7.04 6.72
C LYS A 14 6.28 -6.63 7.65
N THR A 15 6.03 -5.64 8.52
CA THR A 15 7.01 -5.16 9.51
C THR A 15 6.93 -5.92 10.85
N LYS A 16 5.86 -6.68 11.07
CA LYS A 16 5.64 -7.50 12.28
C LYS A 16 5.21 -8.90 11.89
N PRO A 17 6.09 -9.92 11.96
CA PRO A 17 5.79 -11.28 11.46
C PRO A 17 4.60 -11.92 12.19
N LEU A 18 4.48 -11.68 13.51
CA LEU A 18 3.40 -12.21 14.36
C LEU A 18 2.04 -11.52 14.17
N ALA A 19 1.91 -10.55 13.27
CA ALA A 19 0.64 -9.88 13.08
C ALA A 19 -0.40 -10.82 12.44
N PRO A 20 -1.62 -10.90 13.00
CA PRO A 20 -2.72 -11.69 12.45
C PRO A 20 -3.04 -11.38 10.98
N PRO A 21 -3.53 -12.36 10.20
CA PRO A 21 -3.78 -12.20 8.76
C PRO A 21 -4.86 -11.16 8.43
N PHE A 22 -5.81 -10.90 9.34
CA PHE A 22 -6.89 -9.92 9.12
C PHE A 22 -6.37 -8.48 8.90
N HIS A 23 -5.14 -8.18 9.32
CA HIS A 23 -4.53 -6.87 9.09
C HIS A 23 -4.39 -6.53 7.60
N LYS A 24 -4.37 -7.52 6.69
CA LYS A 24 -4.41 -7.28 5.24
C LYS A 24 -5.68 -6.54 4.82
N HIS A 25 -6.84 -6.95 5.34
CA HIS A 25 -8.13 -6.30 5.02
C HIS A 25 -8.18 -4.86 5.54
N ILE A 26 -7.69 -4.64 6.77
CA ILE A 26 -7.60 -3.29 7.35
C ILE A 26 -6.64 -2.41 6.55
N ALA A 27 -5.49 -2.96 6.15
CA ALA A 27 -4.51 -2.23 5.36
C ALA A 27 -5.08 -1.83 3.99
N ARG A 28 -5.75 -2.73 3.27
CA ARG A 28 -6.43 -2.41 2.01
C ARG A 28 -7.44 -1.27 2.17
N GLY A 29 -8.33 -1.38 3.16
CA GLY A 29 -9.34 -0.34 3.40
C GLY A 29 -8.75 1.03 3.78
N LYS A 30 -7.57 1.06 4.41
CA LYS A 30 -6.86 2.32 4.71
C LYS A 30 -6.11 2.89 3.51
N LEU A 31 -5.60 2.01 2.64
CA LEU A 31 -4.84 2.41 1.46
C LEU A 31 -5.76 3.08 0.43
N THR A 32 -6.89 2.45 0.12
CA THR A 32 -7.84 2.93 -0.89
C THR A 32 -8.37 4.33 -0.60
N GLY A 33 -8.33 5.20 -1.60
CA GLY A 33 -8.70 6.62 -1.51
C GLY A 33 -7.58 7.51 -0.93
N GLY A 34 -6.47 6.92 -0.48
CA GLY A 34 -5.34 7.62 0.11
C GLY A 34 -4.21 7.90 -0.88
N LYS A 35 -3.39 8.89 -0.52
CA LYS A 35 -2.11 9.19 -1.19
C LYS A 35 -0.99 8.51 -0.44
N TRP A 36 -0.12 7.80 -1.16
CA TRP A 36 0.91 6.96 -0.57
C TRP A 36 2.20 7.03 -1.37
N GLU A 37 3.32 6.82 -0.69
CA GLU A 37 4.65 6.74 -1.29
C GLU A 37 5.44 5.56 -0.70
N LYS A 38 6.46 5.12 -1.43
CA LYS A 38 7.48 4.19 -0.93
C LYS A 38 8.05 4.66 0.43
N GLY A 39 8.06 3.76 1.39
CA GLY A 39 8.51 4.01 2.76
C GLY A 39 7.39 4.30 3.76
N ASP A 40 6.20 4.68 3.30
CA ASP A 40 5.04 4.87 4.17
C ASP A 40 4.65 3.59 4.89
N LYS A 41 4.02 3.75 6.06
CA LYS A 41 3.55 2.64 6.89
C LYS A 41 2.05 2.64 6.99
N VAL A 42 1.46 1.48 6.79
CA VAL A 42 0.04 1.24 6.98
C VAL A 42 -0.17 0.00 7.83
N VAL A 43 -0.78 0.20 9.00
CA VAL A 43 -1.04 -0.88 9.96
C VAL A 43 0.26 -1.56 10.41
N VAL A 44 0.57 -2.75 9.90
CA VAL A 44 1.79 -3.53 10.17
C VAL A 44 2.64 -3.71 8.92
N TYR A 45 2.35 -2.97 7.85
CA TYR A 45 3.05 -3.05 6.58
C TYR A 45 3.79 -1.75 6.28
N ARG A 46 4.87 -1.86 5.52
CA ARG A 46 5.59 -0.74 4.92
C ARG A 46 5.50 -0.88 3.40
N ILE A 47 5.19 0.22 2.72
CA ILE A 47 5.21 0.27 1.26
C ILE A 47 6.66 0.20 0.81
N THR A 48 6.99 -0.81 0.02
CA THR A 48 8.33 -1.05 -0.51
C THR A 48 8.46 -0.55 -1.94
N ASP A 49 7.36 -0.47 -2.66
CA ASP A 49 7.35 -0.06 -4.06
C ASP A 49 5.97 0.45 -4.51
N THR A 50 5.96 1.34 -5.50
CA THR A 50 4.77 1.90 -6.14
C THR A 50 5.00 1.97 -7.66
N ASP A 51 3.98 1.63 -8.46
CA ASP A 51 3.96 1.90 -9.91
C ASP A 51 2.83 2.89 -10.24
N PRO A 52 3.14 4.08 -10.79
CA PRO A 52 4.49 4.61 -11.03
C PRO A 52 5.25 4.94 -9.73
N ASP A 53 6.57 5.07 -9.83
CA ASP A 53 7.42 5.46 -8.69
C ASP A 53 7.09 6.87 -8.18
N GLY A 54 7.20 7.07 -6.86
CA GLY A 54 6.86 8.30 -6.16
C GLY A 54 5.45 8.31 -5.56
N PRO A 55 4.90 9.50 -5.25
CA PRO A 55 3.59 9.60 -4.63
C PRO A 55 2.46 9.22 -5.60
N VAL A 56 1.60 8.30 -5.17
CA VAL A 56 0.50 7.76 -5.96
C VAL A 56 -0.83 7.83 -5.22
N LEU A 57 -1.94 7.89 -5.97
CA LEU A 57 -3.28 7.70 -5.44
C LEU A 57 -3.68 6.24 -5.55
N VAL A 58 -4.04 5.60 -4.43
CA VAL A 58 -4.51 4.21 -4.44
C VAL A 58 -6.03 4.20 -4.60
N THR A 59 -6.55 3.43 -5.55
CA THR A 59 -7.99 3.29 -5.81
C THR A 59 -8.43 1.83 -5.65
N GLU A 60 -9.69 1.55 -5.95
CA GLU A 60 -10.22 0.17 -5.94
C GLU A 60 -9.61 -0.70 -7.05
N ASP A 61 -9.15 -0.08 -8.15
CA ASP A 61 -8.50 -0.75 -9.28
C ASP A 61 -7.01 -1.03 -9.06
N THR A 62 -6.38 -0.45 -8.02
CA THR A 62 -4.96 -0.64 -7.73
C THR A 62 -4.68 -2.07 -7.29
N LEU A 63 -3.68 -2.72 -7.87
CA LEU A 63 -3.19 -4.03 -7.45
C LEU A 63 -2.35 -3.90 -6.18
N ILE A 64 -2.84 -4.46 -5.08
CA ILE A 64 -2.17 -4.41 -3.77
C ILE A 64 -1.53 -5.76 -3.46
N HIS A 65 -0.20 -5.79 -3.49
CA HIS A 65 0.63 -6.95 -3.19
C HIS A 65 1.13 -6.90 -1.74
N PHE A 66 0.94 -8.00 -1.03
CA PHE A 66 1.52 -8.21 0.29
C PHE A 66 2.60 -9.28 0.17
N ASP A 67 3.86 -8.87 0.22
CA ASP A 67 4.99 -9.78 0.29
C ASP A 67 5.01 -10.38 1.70
N GLU A 68 4.54 -11.63 1.79
CA GLU A 68 4.69 -12.48 2.96
C GLU A 68 6.05 -13.18 2.85
N GLU A 69 7.01 -12.79 3.70
CA GLU A 69 8.17 -13.64 3.98
C GLU A 69 7.75 -14.90 4.74
#